data_AF-A0A7J6H6B5-F1
#
_entry.id   AF-A0A7J6H6B5-F1
#
_cell.length_a   1.000
_cell.length_b   1.000
_cell.length_c   1.000
_cell.angle_alpha   90.00
_cell.angle_beta   90.00
_cell.angle_gamma   90.00
#
_symmetry.space_group_name_H-M   'P 1'
#
loop_
_entity.id
_entity.type
_entity.pdbx_description
1 polymer ?
#
loop_
_entity_poly.entity_id
_entity_poly.type
_entity_poly.pdbx_seq_one_letter_code
_entity_poly.pdbx_strand_id
1 'polypeptide(L)' 'MSRSRNMIVAAGLVAFASAGLAFPFYMASAKTPVIDPTKPLSPQATFRGPYINTGSRDVGPDHQTYTKKS' A
#
# COMPACT_ATOMS: atom_id res chain seq x y z
N MET A 1 19.32 30.56 -22.82
CA MET A 1 18.39 29.41 -22.82
C MET A 1 17.33 29.61 -23.88
N SER A 2 17.09 28.63 -24.75
CA SER A 2 16.04 28.72 -25.79
C SER A 2 14.66 28.46 -25.17
N ARG A 3 13.67 29.32 -25.48
CA ARG A 3 12.28 29.17 -24.99
C ARG A 3 11.69 27.81 -25.36
N SER A 4 12.02 27.28 -26.54
CA SER A 4 11.59 25.96 -27.01
C SER A 4 12.10 24.84 -26.11
N ARG A 5 13.37 24.90 -25.67
CA ARG A 5 13.95 23.90 -24.76
C ARG A 5 13.25 23.91 -23.40
N ASN A 6 12.95 25.09 -22.87
CA ASN A 6 12.24 25.22 -21.60
C ASN A 6 10.82 24.65 -21.67
N MET A 7 10.12 24.82 -22.80
CA MET A 7 8.79 24.24 -23.01
C MET A 7 8.81 22.71 -23.03
N ILE A 8 9.80 22.11 -23.68
CA ILE A 8 9.95 20.64 -23.72
C ILE A 8 10.16 20.10 -22.30
N VAL A 9 11.04 20.74 -21.52
CA VAL A 9 11.30 20.35 -20.13
C VAL A 9 10.05 20.52 -19.26
N ALA A 10 9.36 21.65 -19.38
CA ALA A 10 8.14 21.92 -18.64
C ALA A 10 7.04 20.89 -18.96
N ALA A 11 6.84 20.56 -20.23
CA ALA A 11 5.88 19.55 -20.66
C ALA A 11 6.23 18.17 -20.08
N GLY A 12 7.52 17.78 -20.12
CA GLY A 12 7.99 16.53 -19.54
C GLY A 12 7.75 16.46 -18.03
N LEU A 13 8.03 17.56 -17.30
CA LEU A 13 7.79 17.66 -15.86
C LEU A 13 6.31 17.51 -15.51
N VAL A 14 5.43 18.21 -16.23
CA VAL A 14 3.98 18.12 -16.01
C VAL A 14 3.48 16.71 -16.30
N ALA A 15 3.90 16.11 -17.42
CA ALA A 15 3.51 14.74 -17.77
C ALA A 15 3.97 13.73 -16.70
N PHE A 16 5.23 13.81 -16.28
CA PHE A 16 5.78 12.93 -15.24
C PHE A 16 5.05 13.07 -13.90
N ALA A 17 4.84 14.31 -13.44
CA ALA A 17 4.14 14.57 -12.18
C ALA A 17 2.69 14.07 -12.23
N SER A 18 1.97 14.36 -13.31
CA SER A 18 0.58 13.91 -13.50
C SER A 18 0.47 12.38 -13.51
N ALA A 19 1.37 11.68 -14.20
CA ALA A 19 1.42 10.23 -14.22
C ALA A 19 1.70 9.65 -12.83
N GLY A 20 2.68 10.20 -12.10
CA GLY A 20 2.99 9.75 -10.74
C GLY A 20 1.83 9.95 -9.76
N LEU A 21 1.12 11.08 -9.84
CA LEU A 21 -0.05 11.36 -9.02
C LEU A 21 -1.26 10.48 -9.38
N ALA A 22 -1.46 10.16 -10.66
CA ALA A 22 -2.56 9.31 -11.13
C ALA A 22 -2.31 7.81 -10.88
N PHE A 23 -1.05 7.38 -10.79
CA PHE A 23 -0.65 5.98 -10.64
C PHE A 23 -1.37 5.20 -9.52
N PRO A 24 -1.48 5.69 -8.26
CA PRO A 24 -2.18 4.95 -7.21
C PRO A 24 -3.67 4.73 -7.51
N PHE A 25 -4.33 5.70 -8.14
CA PHE A 25 -5.75 5.58 -8.52
C PHE A 25 -5.97 4.57 -9.64
N TYR A 26 -5.07 4.55 -10.63
CA TYR A 26 -5.07 3.54 -11.68
C TYR A 26 -4.90 2.13 -11.10
N MET A 27 -3.92 1.95 -10.21
CA MET A 27 -3.66 0.67 -9.54
C MET A 27 -4.83 0.21 -8.66
N ALA A 28 -5.44 1.11 -7.90
CA ALA A 28 -6.57 0.80 -7.05
C ALA A 28 -7.85 0.44 -7.85
N SER A 29 -7.99 0.97 -9.06
CA SER A 29 -9.13 0.69 -9.95
C SER A 29 -8.96 -0.59 -10.78
N ALA A 30 -7.81 -1.25 -10.69
CA ALA A 30 -7.54 -2.47 -11.44
C ALA A 30 -8.44 -3.62 -10.96
N LYS A 31 -9.20 -4.22 -11.90
CA LYS A 31 -10.11 -5.34 -11.62
C LYS A 31 -9.37 -6.61 -11.20
N THR A 32 -8.10 -6.74 -11.57
CA THR A 32 -7.22 -7.84 -11.17
C THR A 32 -6.40 -7.40 -9.97
N PRO A 33 -6.69 -7.91 -8.77
CA PRO A 33 -5.93 -7.54 -7.59
C PRO A 33 -4.49 -8.05 -7.75
N VAL A 34 -3.52 -7.16 -7.52
CA VAL A 34 -2.09 -7.51 -7.58
C VAL A 34 -1.71 -8.50 -6.47
N ILE A 35 -2.47 -8.46 -5.37
CA ILE A 35 -2.35 -9.41 -4.26
C ILE A 35 -3.58 -10.31 -4.31
N ASP A 36 -3.36 -11.60 -4.56
CA ASP A 36 -4.39 -12.61 -4.42
C ASP A 36 -4.84 -12.69 -2.94
N PRO A 37 -6.09 -12.33 -2.58
CA PRO A 37 -6.56 -12.36 -1.21
C PRO A 37 -6.79 -13.78 -0.70
N THR A 38 -6.83 -14.78 -1.59
CA THR A 38 -6.99 -16.19 -1.24
C THR A 38 -5.65 -16.87 -0.94
N LYS A 39 -4.54 -16.26 -1.37
CA LYS A 39 -3.21 -16.75 -1.09
C LYS A 39 -2.83 -16.43 0.37
N PRO A 40 -2.32 -17.41 1.14
CA PRO A 40 -1.78 -17.10 2.46
C PRO A 40 -0.68 -16.06 2.33
N LEU A 41 -0.70 -15.07 3.24
CA LEU A 41 0.32 -14.05 3.35
C LEU A 41 1.70 -14.72 3.43
N SER A 42 2.70 -14.16 2.74
CA SER A 42 4.07 -14.65 2.84
C SER A 42 4.49 -14.65 4.31
N PRO A 43 5.37 -15.57 4.76
CA PRO A 43 5.81 -15.57 6.15
C PRO A 43 6.29 -14.19 6.59
N GLN A 44 6.96 -13.41 5.75
CA GLN A 44 7.38 -12.03 6.06
C GLN A 44 6.22 -11.03 6.24
N ALA A 45 5.08 -11.24 5.57
CA ALA A 45 3.85 -10.48 5.77
C ALA A 45 3.02 -11.00 6.96
N THR A 46 3.14 -12.29 7.31
CA THR A 46 2.48 -12.96 8.44
C THR A 46 3.23 -12.82 9.76
N PHE A 47 4.57 -12.69 9.73
CA PHE A 47 5.46 -12.49 10.91
C PHE A 47 5.25 -11.16 11.60
N ARG A 48 4.47 -10.32 10.94
CA ARG A 48 3.82 -9.23 11.55
C ARG A 48 2.60 -9.77 12.33
N GLY A 49 2.89 -10.35 13.50
CA GLY A 49 1.88 -10.89 14.42
C GLY A 49 0.81 -9.85 14.81
N PRO A 50 -0.11 -10.18 15.73
CA PRO A 50 -1.30 -9.37 16.06
C PRO A 50 -1.06 -7.87 16.35
N TYR A 51 0.19 -7.46 16.57
CA TYR A 51 0.59 -6.09 16.87
C TYR A 51 1.63 -5.58 15.87
N ILE A 52 1.15 -5.16 14.71
CA ILE A 52 1.97 -4.63 13.62
C ILE A 52 2.58 -3.26 13.89
N ASN A 53 2.02 -2.51 14.84
CA ASN A 53 2.42 -1.13 15.15
C ASN A 53 2.22 -0.80 16.65
N THR A 54 2.29 -1.76 17.57
CA THR A 54 2.30 -1.46 19.01
C THR A 54 3.66 -1.85 19.56
N GLY A 55 4.49 -0.88 19.91
CA GLY A 55 5.76 -1.12 20.59
C GLY A 55 5.61 -1.77 21.99
N SER A 56 4.38 -2.01 22.46
CA SER A 56 4.11 -2.75 23.68
C SER A 56 4.17 -4.26 23.40
N ARG A 57 5.22 -4.90 23.92
CA ARG A 57 5.26 -6.35 24.15
C ARG A 57 4.35 -6.79 25.31
N ASP A 58 3.64 -5.87 25.94
CA ASP A 58 3.01 -6.08 27.24
C ASP A 58 1.58 -6.62 27.19
N VAL A 59 0.98 -6.71 25.99
CA VAL A 59 -0.33 -7.35 25.81
C VAL A 59 -0.12 -8.68 25.09
N GLY A 60 0.23 -9.70 25.86
CA GLY A 60 0.13 -11.09 25.44
C GLY A 60 -1.33 -11.50 25.22
N PRO A 61 -1.59 -12.70 24.68
CA PRO A 61 -2.94 -13.20 24.48
C PRO A 61 -3.74 -13.07 25.77
N ASP A 62 -4.87 -12.37 25.71
CA ASP A 62 -5.83 -12.32 26.80
C ASP A 62 -6.18 -13.77 27.19
N HIS A 63 -6.21 -14.05 28.49
CA HIS A 63 -6.55 -15.37 29.04
C HIS A 63 -8.04 -15.70 28.84
N GLN A 64 -8.83 -14.73 28.36
CA GLN A 64 -10.24 -14.91 28.10
C GLN A 64 -10.50 -15.60 26.76
N THR A 65 -11.19 -16.73 26.82
CA THR A 65 -11.71 -17.43 25.64
C THR A 65 -13.01 -16.74 25.22
N TYR A 66 -12.94 -15.86 24.22
CA TYR A 66 -14.14 -15.23 23.68
C TYR A 66 -14.94 -16.23 22.85
N THR A 67 -16.11 -16.64 23.34
CA THR A 67 -17.04 -17.50 22.57
C THR A 67 -17.64 -16.69 21.43
N LYS A 68 -17.40 -17.12 20.19
CA LYS A 68 -18.00 -16.50 19.00
C LYS A 68 -19.52 -16.65 19.07
N LYS A 69 -20.25 -15.54 19.15
CA LYS A 69 -21.72 -15.55 19.12
C LYS A 69 -22.18 -16.03 17.74
N SER A 70 -23.05 -17.04 17.72
CA SER A 70 -23.77 -17.50 16.53
C SER A 70 -24.85 -16.52 16.13
#